data_AF-W3ALU3-F1
#
_entry.id   AF-W3ALU3-F1
#
_cell.length_a   1.000
_cell.length_b   1.000
_cell.length_c   1.000
_cell.angle_alpha   90.00
_cell.angle_beta   90.00
_cell.angle_gamma   90.00
#
_symmetry.space_group_name_H-M   'P 1'
#
loop_
_entity.id
_entity.type
_entity.pdbx_description
1 polymer ?
#
loop_
_entity_poly.entity_id
_entity_poly.type
_entity_poly.pdbx_seq_one_letter_code
_entity_poly.pdbx_strand_id
1 'polypeptide(L)'
;MWKIPCMEFRVTRDYCIEMSVRTFTSERLKKKISFTKRKFEDYPKYVVSKDNTLRRRLSDDTEPGFIMRQIDGTKSEIPFLDFQNEKKFDQCKVGTLVKVFEAFNSKYESLASIECGYMPESGRIGYKKSAAKEDSAKVQELLKIHGVHIVDQIGDTYSEQFVDDMRSLLLQKYDIKASVGKRFKKEALNICVIHNAEYYEGVHDPHDNVPEGVAVQHVTLEDFSDAEFAISTVVHEVFIKKDLETGRISLFNWKELGINEDISFGTEAKSDEETKYFFMKVHPDGSFDIQEQEFTLFEMNEYTDCVNIFEDAKTKGETVKGLIRDEQGRINVIKDTGIITLPEAKVIKELLASGDTKLRGKERREELLSSCLDIKTYMEDGKQFYYVGTIGEGMRWKIPRAANVRCIEGYQGASLMFDKLLPTMNVTFVHNGQLTVLPFPFKYLREYVKLLNVVV
;
A
#
# COMPACT_ATOMS: atom_id res chain seq x y z
N MET A 1 1.07 31.61 -5.20
CA MET A 1 1.42 30.34 -4.53
C MET A 1 0.21 29.87 -3.73
N TRP A 2 -0.29 28.65 -3.98
CA TRP A 2 -1.56 28.17 -3.38
C TRP A 2 -1.36 27.26 -2.17
N LYS A 3 -0.30 26.45 -2.21
CA LYS A 3 0.08 25.49 -1.17
C LYS A 3 1.59 25.52 -0.99
N ILE A 4 2.05 25.30 0.24
CA ILE A 4 3.45 25.16 0.60
C ILE A 4 3.59 23.85 1.41
N PRO A 5 4.12 22.78 0.80
CA PRO A 5 4.43 21.56 1.53
C PRO A 5 5.73 21.75 2.33
N CYS A 6 5.71 21.33 3.59
CA CYS A 6 6.85 21.43 4.50
C CYS A 6 7.09 20.09 5.18
N MET A 7 8.34 19.83 5.56
CA MET A 7 8.71 18.72 6.44
C MET A 7 8.80 19.20 7.88
N GLU A 8 8.09 18.52 8.78
CA GLU A 8 8.25 18.64 10.23
C GLU A 8 9.06 17.44 10.72
N PHE A 9 10.12 17.69 11.48
CA PHE A 9 10.95 16.68 12.13
C PHE A 9 10.79 16.79 13.64
N ARG A 10 10.59 15.66 14.30
CA ARG A 10 10.50 15.59 15.77
C ARG A 10 11.29 14.39 16.28
N VAL A 11 12.12 14.61 17.29
CA VAL A 11 12.72 13.50 18.04
C VAL A 11 11.72 13.08 19.13
N THR A 12 11.33 11.82 19.12
CA THR A 12 10.41 11.25 20.12
C THR A 12 11.16 10.89 21.40
N ARG A 13 10.42 10.53 22.46
CA ARG A 13 11.03 10.08 23.72
C ARG A 13 11.76 8.75 23.58
N ASP A 14 11.40 7.96 22.57
CA ASP A 14 11.98 6.65 22.26
C ASP A 14 13.16 6.77 21.26
N TYR A 15 13.79 7.95 21.19
CA TYR A 15 14.92 8.25 20.31
C TYR A 15 14.67 7.98 18.82
N CYS A 16 13.40 8.03 18.39
CA CYS A 16 13.02 7.92 16.99
C CYS A 16 12.82 9.32 16.36
N ILE A 17 13.02 9.43 15.05
CA ILE A 17 12.75 10.66 14.30
C ILE A 17 11.45 10.51 13.54
N GLU A 18 10.46 11.29 13.94
CA GLU A 18 9.19 11.42 13.22
C GLU A 18 9.36 12.40 12.06
N MET A 19 8.95 11.98 10.86
CA MET A 19 9.01 12.78 9.64
C MET A 19 7.60 13.01 9.08
N SER A 20 7.04 14.18 9.36
CA SER A 20 5.66 14.53 9.00
C SER A 20 5.61 15.55 7.86
N VAL A 21 4.85 15.26 6.80
CA VAL A 21 4.54 16.27 5.76
C VAL A 21 3.40 17.15 6.26
N ARG A 22 3.67 18.44 6.40
CA ARG A 22 2.66 19.47 6.68
C ARG A 22 2.40 20.28 5.42
N THR A 23 1.21 20.84 5.30
CA THR A 23 0.86 21.71 4.17
C THR A 23 0.28 23.00 4.70
N PHE A 24 0.84 24.11 4.24
CA PHE A 24 0.29 25.43 4.44
C PHE A 24 -0.51 25.81 3.20
N THR A 25 -1.82 25.94 3.34
CA THR A 25 -2.75 26.27 2.24
C THR A 25 -3.19 27.72 2.36
N SER A 26 -3.24 28.42 1.23
CA SER A 26 -3.69 29.82 1.17
C SER A 26 -5.11 29.98 1.72
N GLU A 27 -5.35 31.03 2.50
CA GLU A 27 -6.67 31.40 3.02
C GLU A 27 -7.72 31.54 1.90
N ARG A 28 -7.29 31.88 0.68
CA ARG A 28 -8.14 31.97 -0.51
C ARG A 28 -8.84 30.65 -0.87
N LEU A 29 -8.35 29.52 -0.36
CA LEU A 29 -8.90 28.20 -0.60
C LEU A 29 -9.73 27.68 0.58
N LYS A 30 -10.13 28.54 1.54
CA LYS A 30 -10.97 28.20 2.70
C LYS A 30 -12.21 27.38 2.33
N LYS A 31 -12.87 27.70 1.21
CA LYS A 31 -14.07 26.99 0.75
C LYS A 31 -13.84 25.54 0.33
N LYS A 32 -12.59 25.13 0.14
CA LYS A 32 -12.19 23.75 -0.21
C LYS A 32 -11.60 22.97 0.97
N ILE A 33 -11.83 23.46 2.20
CA ILE A 33 -11.28 22.85 3.42
C ILE A 33 -12.44 22.63 4.40
N SER A 34 -12.57 21.41 4.87
CA SER A 34 -13.54 21.04 5.90
C SER A 34 -12.99 21.34 7.29
N PHE A 35 -13.77 22.09 8.07
CA PHE A 35 -13.43 22.49 9.43
C PHE A 35 -14.36 21.79 10.42
N THR A 36 -13.90 20.71 11.04
CA THR A 36 -14.69 19.91 12.00
C THR A 36 -14.45 20.35 13.45
N LYS A 37 -13.26 20.08 14.00
CA LYS A 37 -12.95 20.28 15.43
C LYS A 37 -12.66 21.74 15.84
N ARG A 38 -12.22 22.59 14.90
CA ARG A 38 -11.84 24.00 15.15
C ARG A 38 -12.32 24.86 13.99
N LYS A 39 -12.77 26.08 14.28
CA LYS A 39 -13.22 27.03 13.26
C LYS A 39 -12.02 27.62 12.52
N PHE A 40 -12.24 28.11 11.30
CA PHE A 40 -11.18 28.69 10.47
C PHE A 40 -10.43 29.83 11.18
N GLU A 41 -11.16 30.66 11.91
CA GLU A 41 -10.65 31.84 12.59
C GLU A 41 -9.68 31.48 13.74
N ASP A 42 -9.80 30.26 14.29
CA ASP A 42 -8.93 29.75 15.34
C ASP A 42 -7.59 29.22 14.81
N TYR A 43 -7.46 29.09 13.47
CA TYR A 43 -6.20 28.61 12.90
C TYR A 43 -5.17 29.72 12.90
N PRO A 44 -3.98 29.45 13.43
CA PRO A 44 -2.90 30.39 13.33
C PRO A 44 -2.53 30.65 11.87
N LYS A 45 -2.40 31.93 11.51
CA LYS A 45 -2.12 32.39 10.15
C LYS A 45 -0.64 32.67 9.96
N TYR A 46 -0.16 32.42 8.75
CA TYR A 46 1.23 32.57 8.36
C TYR A 46 1.36 33.39 7.09
N VAL A 47 2.46 34.12 6.96
CA VAL A 47 2.83 34.85 5.73
C VAL A 47 4.24 34.45 5.33
N VAL A 48 4.52 34.48 4.02
CA VAL A 48 5.86 34.25 3.48
C VAL A 48 6.64 35.55 3.56
N SER A 49 7.77 35.56 4.26
CA SER A 49 8.66 36.72 4.34
C SER A 49 9.60 36.80 3.14
N LYS A 50 10.30 37.94 3.02
CA LYS A 50 11.18 38.25 1.87
C LYS A 50 12.33 37.26 1.68
N ASP A 51 12.74 36.60 2.75
CA ASP A 51 13.75 35.54 2.80
C ASP A 51 13.20 34.14 2.48
N ASN A 52 11.95 34.04 2.00
CA ASN A 52 11.24 32.80 1.73
C ASN A 52 11.03 31.90 2.95
N THR A 53 11.01 32.48 4.17
CA THR A 53 10.60 31.76 5.38
C THR A 53 9.11 31.98 5.67
N LEU A 54 8.50 31.04 6.42
CA LEU A 54 7.12 31.15 6.88
C LEU A 54 7.13 31.67 8.32
N ARG A 55 6.51 32.82 8.55
CA ARG A 55 6.35 33.39 9.89
C ARG A 55 4.89 33.59 10.26
N ARG A 56 4.62 33.76 11.56
CA ARG A 56 3.31 34.19 12.07
C ARG A 56 2.89 35.49 11.40
N ARG A 57 1.62 35.57 11.00
CA ARG A 57 1.00 36.80 10.51
C ARG A 57 0.87 37.80 11.66
N LEU A 58 1.30 39.03 11.42
CA LEU A 58 1.19 40.17 12.31
C LEU A 58 -0.02 41.03 11.90
N SER A 59 -0.39 41.99 12.75
CA SER A 59 -1.58 42.83 12.55
C SER A 59 -1.50 43.77 11.34
N ASP A 60 -0.28 44.15 10.93
CA ASP A 60 0.02 45.02 9.81
C ASP A 60 0.16 44.28 8.47
N ASP A 61 0.19 42.94 8.48
CA ASP A 61 0.22 42.14 7.26
C ASP A 61 -1.15 42.18 6.54
N THR A 62 -1.19 42.81 5.37
CA THR A 62 -2.42 43.00 4.57
C THR A 62 -2.73 41.82 3.64
N GLU A 63 -1.71 41.09 3.20
CA GLU A 63 -1.87 39.98 2.24
C GLU A 63 -2.59 38.76 2.84
N PRO A 64 -3.37 38.01 2.04
CA PRO A 64 -3.93 36.74 2.45
C PRO A 64 -2.82 35.75 2.81
N GLY A 65 -2.88 35.23 4.03
CA GLY A 65 -1.89 34.31 4.55
C GLY A 65 -2.18 32.86 4.18
N PHE A 66 -1.54 31.98 4.94
CA PHE A 66 -1.67 30.54 4.86
C PHE A 66 -2.07 29.97 6.22
N ILE A 67 -2.79 28.86 6.21
CA ILE A 67 -3.09 28.06 7.39
C ILE A 67 -2.50 26.67 7.21
N MET A 68 -2.06 26.03 8.30
CA MET A 68 -1.53 24.67 8.27
C MET A 68 -2.68 23.65 8.15
N ARG A 69 -3.27 23.55 6.96
CA ARG A 69 -4.33 22.61 6.59
C ARG A 69 -4.19 22.19 5.14
N GLN A 70 -4.71 21.00 4.81
CA GLN A 70 -4.83 20.52 3.44
C GLN A 70 -6.23 20.80 2.91
N ILE A 71 -6.35 20.83 1.58
CA ILE A 71 -7.63 20.84 0.87
C ILE A 71 -8.21 19.44 0.92
N ASP A 72 -9.52 19.35 1.08
CA ASP A 72 -10.24 18.07 1.14
C ASP A 72 -9.95 17.23 -0.10
N GLY A 73 -9.83 15.91 0.08
CA GLY A 73 -9.47 14.98 -0.99
C GLY A 73 -8.02 15.08 -1.52
N THR A 74 -7.21 16.03 -1.06
CA THR A 74 -5.84 16.22 -1.56
C THR A 74 -4.77 15.90 -0.52
N LYS A 75 -3.69 15.24 -0.95
CA LYS A 75 -2.47 15.04 -0.15
C LYS A 75 -1.29 15.70 -0.85
N SER A 76 -0.50 16.47 -0.11
CA SER A 76 0.78 16.95 -0.61
C SER A 76 1.79 15.81 -0.59
N GLU A 77 2.36 15.49 -1.75
CA GLU A 77 3.36 14.44 -1.87
C GLU A 77 4.77 15.03 -2.04
N ILE A 78 5.64 14.72 -1.08
CA ILE A 78 7.09 14.87 -1.21
C ILE A 78 7.64 13.45 -1.35
N PRO A 79 8.41 13.12 -2.42
CA PRO A 79 8.98 11.79 -2.56
C PRO A 79 9.87 11.46 -1.37
N PHE A 80 9.84 10.20 -0.95
CA PHE A 80 10.75 9.71 0.07
C PHE A 80 12.21 9.92 -0.35
N LEU A 81 12.58 9.43 -1.54
CA LEU A 81 13.90 9.60 -2.13
C LEU A 81 13.77 10.00 -3.60
N ASP A 82 14.55 10.98 -4.04
CA ASP A 82 14.73 11.31 -5.46
C ASP A 82 16.20 11.60 -5.73
N PHE A 83 16.92 10.61 -6.27
CA PHE A 83 18.37 10.68 -6.43
C PHE A 83 18.77 10.90 -7.89
N GLN A 84 17.90 11.55 -8.68
CA GLN A 84 18.17 11.87 -10.08
C GLN A 84 19.35 12.85 -10.24
N ASN A 85 19.47 13.82 -9.32
CA ASN A 85 20.55 14.79 -9.21
C ASN A 85 20.49 15.44 -7.82
N GLU A 86 21.54 16.19 -7.46
CA GLU A 86 21.66 16.89 -6.17
C GLU A 86 20.43 17.74 -5.84
N LYS A 87 19.96 18.58 -6.77
CA LYS A 87 18.79 19.45 -6.55
C LYS A 87 17.52 18.66 -6.23
N LYS A 88 17.29 17.52 -6.89
CA LYS A 88 16.13 16.66 -6.64
C LYS A 88 16.25 15.94 -5.30
N PHE A 89 17.44 15.47 -4.96
CA PHE A 89 17.73 14.85 -3.68
C PHE A 89 17.46 15.83 -2.54
N ASP A 90 17.94 17.06 -2.68
CA ASP A 90 17.73 18.16 -1.75
C ASP A 90 16.28 18.56 -1.50
N GLN A 91 15.36 18.17 -2.38
CA GLN A 91 13.93 18.46 -2.31
C GLN A 91 13.10 17.26 -1.81
N CYS A 92 13.71 16.07 -1.69
CA CYS A 92 13.03 14.88 -1.18
C CYS A 92 13.11 14.80 0.35
N LYS A 93 12.35 13.87 0.95
CA LYS A 93 12.30 13.69 2.41
C LYS A 93 13.68 13.34 2.99
N VAL A 94 14.38 12.39 2.37
CA VAL A 94 15.70 11.92 2.81
C VAL A 94 16.75 13.03 2.70
N GLY A 95 16.81 13.78 1.60
CA GLY A 95 17.78 14.88 1.48
C GLY A 95 17.49 16.01 2.46
N THR A 96 16.21 16.30 2.74
CA THR A 96 15.84 17.26 3.80
C THR A 96 16.29 16.77 5.18
N LEU A 97 16.14 15.47 5.47
CA LEU A 97 16.61 14.88 6.73
C LEU A 97 18.13 15.02 6.89
N VAL A 98 18.91 14.72 5.83
CA VAL A 98 20.38 14.86 5.85
C VAL A 98 20.78 16.30 6.18
N LYS A 99 20.13 17.29 5.56
CA LYS A 99 20.39 18.72 5.87
C LYS A 99 20.08 19.08 7.31
N VAL A 100 19.01 18.51 7.88
CA VAL A 100 18.67 18.72 9.30
C VAL A 100 19.74 18.12 10.21
N PHE A 101 20.23 16.90 9.91
CA PHE A 101 21.30 16.28 10.69
C PHE A 101 22.59 17.07 10.62
N GLU A 102 23.02 17.47 9.42
CA GLU A 102 24.23 18.29 9.24
C GLU A 102 24.12 19.62 9.98
N ALA A 103 22.99 20.31 9.86
CA ALA A 103 22.77 21.59 10.53
C ALA A 103 22.75 21.42 12.06
N PHE A 104 22.12 20.37 12.58
CA PHE A 104 22.10 20.08 14.01
C PHE A 104 23.50 19.72 14.53
N ASN A 105 24.16 18.75 13.91
CA ASN A 105 25.47 18.25 14.33
C ASN A 105 26.56 19.33 14.22
N SER A 106 26.48 20.21 13.22
CA SER A 106 27.37 21.38 13.13
C SER A 106 27.06 22.43 14.20
N LYS A 107 25.79 22.76 14.43
CA LYS A 107 25.41 23.78 15.42
C LYS A 107 25.71 23.36 16.87
N TYR A 108 25.57 22.07 17.16
CA TYR A 108 25.74 21.51 18.50
C TYR A 108 27.00 20.65 18.60
N GLU A 109 27.98 20.91 17.74
CA GLU A 109 29.29 20.25 17.76
C GLU A 109 29.86 20.23 19.19
N SER A 110 30.45 19.10 19.58
CA SER A 110 30.95 18.78 20.95
C SER A 110 29.91 18.66 22.07
N LEU A 111 28.64 19.06 21.84
CA LEU A 111 27.58 19.00 22.85
C LEU A 111 26.60 17.86 22.60
N ALA A 112 26.17 17.66 21.35
CA ALA A 112 25.21 16.64 20.97
C ALA A 112 25.37 16.26 19.50
N SER A 113 24.95 15.04 19.16
CA SER A 113 24.84 14.59 17.77
C SER A 113 23.56 13.78 17.57
N ILE A 114 23.08 13.75 16.33
CA ILE A 114 21.98 12.91 15.86
C ILE A 114 22.52 12.04 14.74
N GLU A 115 22.34 10.74 14.90
CA GLU A 115 22.62 9.71 13.90
C GLU A 115 21.54 8.62 13.96
N CYS A 116 21.39 7.86 12.87
CA CYS A 116 20.47 6.73 12.83
C CYS A 116 21.22 5.45 13.19
N GLY A 117 20.59 4.60 14.01
CA GLY A 117 21.09 3.26 14.27
C GLY A 117 21.10 2.40 13.00
N TYR A 118 22.10 1.52 12.89
CA TYR A 118 22.22 0.56 11.80
C TYR A 118 21.79 -0.83 12.28
N MET A 119 20.87 -1.45 11.55
CA MET A 119 20.42 -2.82 11.79
C MET A 119 20.92 -3.73 10.66
N PRO A 120 21.82 -4.70 10.95
CA PRO A 120 22.32 -5.60 9.93
C PRO A 120 21.23 -6.55 9.45
N GLU A 121 21.11 -6.70 8.13
CA GLU A 121 20.21 -7.67 7.51
C GLU A 121 20.62 -9.10 7.87
N SER A 122 19.65 -9.92 8.29
CA SER A 122 19.87 -11.34 8.56
C SER A 122 19.40 -12.24 7.42
N GLY A 123 18.56 -11.71 6.51
CA GLY A 123 18.03 -12.47 5.39
C GLY A 123 17.60 -11.58 4.24
N ARG A 124 17.73 -12.14 3.04
CA ARG A 124 17.20 -11.54 1.81
C ARG A 124 16.44 -12.62 1.07
N ILE A 125 15.24 -12.28 0.63
CA ILE A 125 14.63 -13.02 -0.46
C ILE A 125 15.00 -12.30 -1.72
N GLY A 126 16.01 -12.88 -2.38
CA GLY A 126 16.45 -12.42 -3.68
C GLY A 126 15.25 -12.42 -4.61
N TYR A 127 14.90 -11.23 -5.08
CA TYR A 127 13.95 -11.02 -6.15
C TYR A 127 14.30 -11.96 -7.32
N LYS A 128 13.43 -12.94 -7.61
CA LYS A 128 13.52 -13.74 -8.82
C LYS A 128 12.76 -13.02 -9.92
N LYS A 129 13.41 -12.68 -11.04
CA LYS A 129 12.77 -12.04 -12.21
C LYS A 129 11.50 -12.76 -12.69
N SER A 130 11.42 -14.08 -12.50
CA SER A 130 10.27 -14.89 -12.87
C SER A 130 9.06 -14.67 -11.97
N ALA A 131 9.26 -14.34 -10.69
CA ALA A 131 8.17 -14.10 -9.73
C ALA A 131 7.51 -12.72 -9.90
N ALA A 132 8.20 -11.82 -10.59
CA ALA A 132 7.78 -10.45 -10.86
C ALA A 132 7.22 -10.22 -12.26
N LYS A 133 7.17 -11.27 -13.07
CA LYS A 133 6.43 -11.25 -14.31
C LYS A 133 5.12 -11.96 -14.05
N GLU A 134 4.05 -11.32 -14.45
CA GLU A 134 2.77 -11.98 -14.62
C GLU A 134 2.99 -13.30 -15.37
N ASP A 135 2.41 -14.39 -14.87
CA ASP A 135 2.34 -15.63 -15.62
C ASP A 135 1.28 -15.46 -16.71
N SER A 136 1.68 -14.78 -17.79
CA SER A 136 0.76 -14.42 -18.87
C SER A 136 0.16 -15.66 -19.54
N ALA A 137 0.85 -16.81 -19.51
CA ALA A 137 0.31 -18.08 -20.02
C ALA A 137 -0.83 -18.58 -19.13
N LYS A 138 -0.64 -18.57 -17.80
CA LYS A 138 -1.70 -18.95 -16.86
C LYS A 138 -2.89 -17.99 -16.90
N VAL A 139 -2.61 -16.69 -16.94
CA VAL A 139 -3.64 -15.65 -17.09
C VAL A 139 -4.45 -15.87 -18.36
N GLN A 140 -3.78 -16.06 -19.50
CA GLN A 140 -4.46 -16.33 -20.77
C GLN A 140 -5.32 -17.60 -20.71
N GLU A 141 -4.82 -18.69 -20.14
CA GLU A 141 -5.57 -19.94 -19.96
C GLU A 141 -6.87 -19.68 -19.18
N LEU A 142 -6.78 -19.04 -18.02
CA LEU A 142 -7.93 -18.73 -17.17
C LEU A 142 -8.93 -17.79 -17.85
N LEU A 143 -8.44 -16.78 -18.59
CA LEU A 143 -9.30 -15.88 -19.37
C LEU A 143 -10.05 -16.63 -20.47
N LYS A 144 -9.44 -17.66 -21.09
CA LYS A 144 -10.11 -18.51 -22.10
C LYS A 144 -11.16 -19.43 -21.47
N ILE A 145 -10.89 -19.96 -20.27
CA ILE A 145 -11.81 -20.83 -19.53
C ILE A 145 -13.10 -20.10 -19.16
N HIS A 146 -12.99 -18.91 -18.55
CA HIS A 146 -14.15 -18.17 -18.09
C HIS A 146 -14.77 -17.26 -19.16
N GLY A 147 -13.96 -16.77 -20.09
CA GLY A 147 -14.35 -15.72 -21.03
C GLY A 147 -14.47 -14.35 -20.34
N VAL A 148 -14.35 -13.29 -21.14
CA VAL A 148 -14.44 -11.90 -20.67
C VAL A 148 -15.66 -11.21 -21.25
N HIS A 149 -16.40 -10.52 -20.38
CA HIS A 149 -17.55 -9.72 -20.75
C HIS A 149 -17.37 -8.27 -20.28
N ILE A 150 -17.42 -7.31 -21.20
CA ILE A 150 -17.43 -5.90 -20.87
C ILE A 150 -18.88 -5.43 -20.80
N VAL A 151 -19.25 -4.84 -19.67
CA VAL A 151 -20.57 -4.27 -19.40
C VAL A 151 -20.44 -2.75 -19.44
N ASP A 152 -20.99 -2.12 -20.48
CA ASP A 152 -21.02 -0.66 -20.57
C ASP A 152 -22.30 -0.12 -19.92
N GLN A 153 -22.15 0.48 -18.74
CA GLN A 153 -23.25 1.14 -18.02
C GLN A 153 -23.36 2.65 -18.31
N ILE A 154 -22.36 3.25 -18.98
CA ILE A 154 -22.41 4.65 -19.42
C ILE A 154 -23.27 4.73 -20.69
N GLY A 155 -22.90 3.95 -21.71
CA GLY A 155 -23.65 3.79 -22.94
C GLY A 155 -23.72 5.05 -23.82
N ASP A 156 -22.65 5.84 -23.85
CA ASP A 156 -22.47 6.98 -24.77
C ASP A 156 -21.34 6.72 -25.79
N THR A 157 -21.14 7.65 -26.72
CA THR A 157 -20.11 7.48 -27.77
C THR A 157 -18.68 7.44 -27.23
N TYR A 158 -18.41 8.09 -26.09
CA TYR A 158 -17.07 8.07 -25.49
C TYR A 158 -16.82 6.73 -24.79
N SER A 159 -17.80 6.20 -24.07
CA SER A 159 -17.70 4.88 -23.45
C SER A 159 -17.61 3.77 -24.48
N GLU A 160 -18.32 3.87 -25.62
CA GLU A 160 -18.19 2.93 -26.74
C GLU A 160 -16.75 2.85 -27.26
N GLN A 161 -16.10 4.00 -27.49
CA GLN A 161 -14.70 4.04 -27.92
C GLN A 161 -13.77 3.44 -26.86
N PHE A 162 -13.98 3.79 -25.60
CA PHE A 162 -13.19 3.26 -24.48
C PHE A 162 -13.33 1.73 -24.35
N VAL A 163 -14.53 1.19 -24.54
CA VAL A 163 -14.79 -0.26 -24.56
C VAL A 163 -14.03 -0.93 -25.70
N ASP A 164 -14.02 -0.35 -26.89
CA ASP A 164 -13.26 -0.90 -28.03
C ASP A 164 -11.74 -0.84 -27.81
N ASP A 165 -11.24 0.20 -27.14
CA ASP A 165 -9.85 0.28 -26.71
C ASP A 165 -9.51 -0.84 -25.71
N MET A 166 -10.36 -1.08 -24.70
CA MET A 166 -10.19 -2.19 -23.76
C MET A 166 -10.21 -3.56 -24.45
N ARG A 167 -11.09 -3.78 -25.43
CA ARG A 167 -11.12 -5.01 -26.22
C ARG A 167 -9.82 -5.20 -26.99
N SER A 168 -9.29 -4.11 -27.56
CA SER A 168 -8.02 -4.12 -28.29
C SER A 168 -6.87 -4.46 -27.35
N LEU A 169 -6.83 -3.90 -26.13
CA LEU A 169 -5.83 -4.22 -25.12
C LEU A 169 -5.88 -5.69 -24.69
N LEU A 170 -7.06 -6.22 -24.40
CA LEU A 170 -7.26 -7.64 -24.04
C LEU A 170 -6.81 -8.57 -25.17
N LEU A 171 -7.10 -8.20 -26.42
CA LEU A 171 -6.67 -8.96 -27.59
C LEU A 171 -5.15 -8.90 -27.78
N GLN A 172 -4.55 -7.71 -27.70
CA GLN A 172 -3.12 -7.52 -27.93
C GLN A 172 -2.26 -8.19 -26.85
N LYS A 173 -2.69 -8.10 -25.58
CA LYS A 173 -1.91 -8.58 -24.45
C LYS A 173 -2.13 -10.05 -24.14
N TYR A 174 -3.39 -10.50 -24.19
CA TYR A 174 -3.79 -11.84 -23.76
C TYR A 174 -4.36 -12.71 -24.88
N ASP A 175 -4.53 -12.19 -26.10
CA ASP A 175 -5.21 -12.87 -27.20
C ASP A 175 -6.62 -13.35 -26.78
N ILE A 176 -7.37 -12.43 -26.14
CA ILE A 176 -8.74 -12.66 -25.68
C ILE A 176 -9.70 -11.71 -26.38
N LYS A 177 -10.73 -12.28 -27.00
CA LYS A 177 -11.86 -11.53 -27.56
C LYS A 177 -12.96 -11.38 -26.52
N ALA A 178 -13.03 -10.20 -25.89
CA ALA A 178 -14.11 -9.89 -24.97
C ALA A 178 -15.44 -9.63 -25.72
N SER A 179 -16.53 -10.11 -25.12
CA SER A 179 -17.90 -9.81 -25.55
C SER A 179 -18.40 -8.54 -24.87
N VAL A 180 -19.30 -7.78 -25.50
CA VAL A 180 -19.83 -6.51 -24.96
C VAL A 180 -21.33 -6.61 -24.76
N GLY A 181 -21.86 -5.95 -23.72
CA GLY A 181 -23.29 -5.89 -23.46
C GLY A 181 -23.65 -4.86 -22.38
N LYS A 182 -24.93 -4.82 -22.01
CA LYS A 182 -25.46 -3.94 -20.94
C LYS A 182 -25.83 -4.70 -19.66
N ARG A 183 -25.62 -6.02 -19.63
CA ARG A 183 -26.01 -6.90 -18.52
C ARG A 183 -24.87 -7.81 -18.15
N PHE A 184 -24.72 -8.10 -16.87
CA PHE A 184 -23.74 -9.04 -16.37
C PHE A 184 -24.00 -10.48 -16.84
N LYS A 185 -22.92 -11.26 -16.96
CA LYS A 185 -22.95 -12.69 -17.27
C LYS A 185 -22.35 -13.47 -16.12
N LYS A 186 -23.13 -14.36 -15.51
CA LYS A 186 -22.75 -15.14 -14.33
C LYS A 186 -21.47 -15.97 -14.53
N GLU A 187 -21.35 -16.63 -15.68
CA GLU A 187 -20.22 -17.54 -15.97
C GLU A 187 -18.96 -16.83 -16.47
N ALA A 188 -19.04 -15.53 -16.76
CA ALA A 188 -17.93 -14.76 -17.34
C ALA A 188 -17.24 -13.88 -16.30
N LEU A 189 -16.01 -13.46 -16.62
CA LEU A 189 -15.34 -12.37 -15.92
C LEU A 189 -15.89 -11.05 -16.44
N ASN A 190 -16.61 -10.31 -15.59
CA ASN A 190 -17.26 -9.06 -16.01
C ASN A 190 -16.38 -7.85 -15.68
N ILE A 191 -16.16 -7.00 -16.68
CA ILE A 191 -15.51 -5.69 -16.53
C ILE A 191 -16.60 -4.64 -16.76
N CYS A 192 -16.95 -3.90 -15.72
CA CYS A 192 -18.04 -2.91 -15.74
C CYS A 192 -17.49 -1.51 -15.92
N VAL A 193 -17.88 -0.83 -17.00
CA VAL A 193 -17.47 0.55 -17.28
C VAL A 193 -18.49 1.52 -16.70
N ILE A 194 -18.01 2.40 -15.83
CA ILE A 194 -18.78 3.44 -15.13
C ILE A 194 -18.00 4.77 -15.13
N HIS A 195 -18.62 5.85 -14.66
CA HIS A 195 -17.88 7.09 -14.38
C HIS A 195 -17.21 7.02 -12.99
N ASN A 196 -16.30 7.94 -12.71
CA ASN A 196 -15.72 8.10 -11.37
C ASN A 196 -16.70 8.72 -10.36
N ALA A 197 -16.30 8.72 -9.07
CA ALA A 197 -17.15 9.21 -7.98
C ALA A 197 -17.52 10.71 -8.11
N GLU A 198 -16.68 11.54 -8.76
CA GLU A 198 -16.98 12.96 -8.98
C GLU A 198 -18.20 13.16 -9.89
N TYR A 199 -18.41 12.26 -10.84
CA TYR A 199 -19.57 12.31 -11.74
C TYR A 199 -20.88 12.02 -11.00
N TYR A 200 -20.88 11.08 -10.06
CA TYR A 200 -22.08 10.65 -9.33
C TYR A 200 -22.37 11.49 -8.07
N GLU A 201 -21.64 12.58 -7.83
CA GLU A 201 -21.85 13.41 -6.63
C GLU A 201 -23.29 13.95 -6.57
N GLY A 202 -24.07 13.45 -5.59
CA GLY A 202 -25.49 13.81 -5.42
C GLY A 202 -26.50 12.94 -6.18
N VAL A 203 -26.05 11.87 -6.85
CA VAL A 203 -26.87 10.88 -7.55
C VAL A 203 -26.50 9.46 -7.05
N HIS A 204 -27.32 8.46 -7.36
CA HIS A 204 -27.03 7.06 -6.99
C HIS A 204 -25.83 6.52 -7.78
N ASP A 205 -24.83 5.98 -7.07
CA ASP A 205 -23.63 5.38 -7.64
C ASP A 205 -23.91 3.93 -8.11
N PRO A 206 -23.71 3.60 -9.40
CA PRO A 206 -23.93 2.25 -9.91
C PRO A 206 -22.98 1.18 -9.35
N HIS A 207 -21.89 1.58 -8.68
CA HIS A 207 -20.86 0.70 -8.15
C HIS A 207 -21.41 -0.41 -7.23
N ASP A 208 -22.53 -0.18 -6.56
CA ASP A 208 -23.11 -1.11 -5.58
C ASP A 208 -24.12 -2.10 -6.19
N ASN A 209 -24.43 -1.98 -7.49
CA ASN A 209 -25.47 -2.78 -8.16
C ASN A 209 -24.93 -4.07 -8.81
N VAL A 210 -24.14 -4.85 -8.07
CA VAL A 210 -23.58 -6.12 -8.56
C VAL A 210 -24.48 -7.30 -8.15
N PRO A 211 -24.95 -8.13 -9.09
CA PRO A 211 -25.72 -9.32 -8.75
C PRO A 211 -24.89 -10.33 -7.94
N GLU A 212 -25.54 -11.03 -7.01
CA GLU A 212 -24.91 -12.07 -6.19
C GLU A 212 -24.31 -13.20 -7.05
N GLY A 213 -23.11 -13.65 -6.68
CA GLY A 213 -22.41 -14.73 -7.37
C GLY A 213 -21.90 -14.37 -8.77
N VAL A 214 -21.61 -13.09 -9.01
CA VAL A 214 -21.01 -12.60 -10.27
C VAL A 214 -19.67 -11.92 -9.99
N ALA A 215 -18.61 -12.40 -10.63
CA ALA A 215 -17.32 -11.73 -10.62
C ALA A 215 -17.35 -10.45 -11.48
N VAL A 216 -17.31 -9.28 -10.83
CA VAL A 216 -17.35 -7.96 -11.48
C VAL A 216 -16.20 -7.07 -11.00
N GLN A 217 -15.44 -6.51 -11.94
CA GLN A 217 -14.51 -5.41 -11.67
C GLN A 217 -14.98 -4.12 -12.34
N HIS A 218 -15.19 -3.07 -11.55
CA HIS A 218 -15.49 -1.73 -12.06
C HIS A 218 -14.22 -1.05 -12.59
N VAL A 219 -14.38 -0.32 -13.68
CA VAL A 219 -13.37 0.53 -14.30
C VAL A 219 -14.01 1.88 -14.59
N THR A 220 -13.37 2.94 -14.13
CA THR A 220 -13.83 4.31 -14.38
C THR A 220 -13.21 4.82 -15.68
N LEU A 221 -14.03 5.42 -16.55
CA LEU A 221 -13.58 5.95 -17.84
C LEU A 221 -12.52 7.04 -17.66
N GLU A 222 -12.66 7.87 -16.62
CA GLU A 222 -11.80 9.03 -16.36
C GLU A 222 -10.44 8.65 -15.75
N ASP A 223 -10.36 7.59 -14.94
CA ASP A 223 -9.13 7.27 -14.19
C ASP A 223 -8.28 6.19 -14.88
N PHE A 224 -8.75 5.62 -15.99
CA PHE A 224 -8.01 4.60 -16.74
C PHE A 224 -6.83 5.22 -17.50
N SER A 225 -5.68 5.26 -16.83
CA SER A 225 -4.41 5.76 -17.36
C SER A 225 -3.35 4.66 -17.39
N ASP A 226 -2.38 4.76 -18.31
CA ASP A 226 -1.35 3.72 -18.54
C ASP A 226 -1.96 2.35 -18.88
N ALA A 227 -2.56 2.30 -20.08
CA ALA A 227 -3.48 1.26 -20.55
C ALA A 227 -3.00 -0.19 -20.35
N GLU A 228 -1.70 -0.46 -20.53
CA GLU A 228 -1.15 -1.81 -20.41
C GLU A 228 -1.05 -2.28 -18.95
N PHE A 229 -0.65 -1.40 -18.03
CA PHE A 229 -0.60 -1.71 -16.61
C PHE A 229 -1.99 -1.74 -16.00
N ALA A 230 -2.86 -0.82 -16.42
CA ALA A 230 -4.24 -0.76 -15.97
C ALA A 230 -5.02 -2.03 -16.34
N ILE A 231 -4.89 -2.55 -17.56
CA ILE A 231 -5.61 -3.77 -17.96
C ILE A 231 -5.18 -5.01 -17.18
N SER A 232 -3.88 -5.18 -16.88
CA SER A 232 -3.40 -6.27 -16.01
C SER A 232 -4.02 -6.18 -14.63
N THR A 233 -4.07 -4.99 -14.05
CA THR A 233 -4.68 -4.79 -12.72
C THR A 233 -6.15 -5.17 -12.75
N VAL A 234 -6.91 -4.72 -13.75
CA VAL A 234 -8.34 -5.07 -13.91
C VAL A 234 -8.53 -6.58 -14.02
N VAL A 235 -7.70 -7.25 -14.83
CA VAL A 235 -7.74 -8.70 -15.01
C VAL A 235 -7.44 -9.45 -13.70
N HIS A 236 -6.41 -9.07 -12.97
CA HIS A 236 -6.09 -9.72 -11.70
C HIS A 236 -7.17 -9.50 -10.64
N GLU A 237 -7.74 -8.29 -10.55
CA GLU A 237 -8.81 -8.00 -9.58
C GLU A 237 -10.09 -8.80 -9.88
N VAL A 238 -10.49 -8.93 -11.15
CA VAL A 238 -11.67 -9.75 -11.50
C VAL A 238 -11.42 -11.24 -11.25
N PHE A 239 -10.19 -11.73 -11.40
CA PHE A 239 -9.83 -13.10 -11.02
C PHE A 239 -9.93 -13.32 -9.51
N ILE A 240 -9.40 -12.42 -8.68
CA ILE A 240 -9.52 -12.54 -7.22
C ILE A 240 -11.00 -12.63 -6.82
N LYS A 241 -11.86 -11.85 -7.44
CA LYS A 241 -13.32 -11.91 -7.21
C LYS A 241 -13.95 -13.23 -7.66
N LYS A 242 -13.50 -13.80 -8.78
CA LYS A 242 -13.95 -15.13 -9.22
C LYS A 242 -13.43 -16.25 -8.33
N ASP A 243 -12.22 -16.13 -7.83
CA ASP A 243 -11.62 -17.07 -6.90
C ASP A 243 -12.36 -17.06 -5.55
N LEU A 244 -12.82 -15.89 -5.09
CA LEU A 244 -13.71 -15.76 -3.92
C LEU A 244 -15.06 -16.44 -4.13
N GLU A 245 -15.64 -16.34 -5.32
CA GLU A 245 -16.88 -17.05 -5.68
C GLU A 245 -16.69 -18.58 -5.70
N THR A 246 -15.52 -19.05 -6.14
CA THR A 246 -15.24 -20.48 -6.35
C THR A 246 -14.51 -21.16 -5.18
N GLY A 247 -14.05 -20.40 -4.18
CA GLY A 247 -13.32 -20.91 -3.03
C GLY A 247 -11.94 -21.47 -3.37
N ARG A 248 -11.27 -20.94 -4.41
CA ARG A 248 -9.93 -21.42 -4.81
C ARG A 248 -9.07 -20.35 -5.45
N ILE A 249 -7.83 -20.23 -4.99
CA ILE A 249 -6.81 -19.36 -5.58
C ILE A 249 -6.33 -19.97 -6.91
N SER A 250 -6.56 -19.28 -8.02
CA SER A 250 -6.27 -19.78 -9.38
C SER A 250 -4.97 -19.21 -9.98
N LEU A 251 -4.56 -18.02 -9.54
CA LEU A 251 -3.38 -17.30 -10.05
C LEU A 251 -2.04 -17.71 -9.42
N PHE A 252 -2.05 -18.63 -8.46
CA PHE A 252 -0.85 -19.05 -7.74
C PHE A 252 -0.82 -20.56 -7.53
N ASN A 253 0.34 -21.18 -7.79
CA ASN A 253 0.51 -22.61 -7.57
C ASN A 253 0.85 -22.90 -6.10
N TRP A 254 -0.17 -23.07 -5.26
CA TRP A 254 0.01 -23.28 -3.82
C TRP A 254 0.89 -24.49 -3.48
N LYS A 255 0.84 -25.54 -4.32
CA LYS A 255 1.63 -26.77 -4.14
C LYS A 255 3.15 -26.52 -4.21
N GLU A 256 3.59 -25.49 -4.92
CA GLU A 256 5.02 -25.13 -5.02
C GLU A 256 5.61 -24.64 -3.69
N LEU A 257 4.77 -24.22 -2.73
CA LEU A 257 5.23 -23.85 -1.39
C LEU A 257 5.71 -25.06 -0.58
N GLY A 258 5.32 -26.28 -0.96
CA GLY A 258 5.63 -27.50 -0.19
C GLY A 258 4.98 -27.53 1.20
N ILE A 259 3.93 -26.73 1.41
CA ILE A 259 3.13 -26.70 2.65
C ILE A 259 2.04 -27.76 2.51
N ASN A 260 2.06 -28.77 3.38
CA ASN A 260 1.14 -29.91 3.36
C ASN A 260 0.06 -29.82 4.46
N GLU A 261 -0.01 -28.68 5.15
CA GLU A 261 -0.94 -28.39 6.25
C GLU A 261 -1.79 -27.18 5.89
N ASP A 262 -2.95 -27.06 6.55
CA ASP A 262 -3.80 -25.88 6.41
C ASP A 262 -3.14 -24.67 7.07
N ILE A 263 -3.23 -23.51 6.41
CA ILE A 263 -2.77 -22.23 6.95
C ILE A 263 -3.95 -21.25 6.97
N SER A 264 -4.26 -20.72 8.15
CA SER A 264 -5.27 -19.68 8.31
C SER A 264 -4.64 -18.29 8.36
N PHE A 265 -5.27 -17.34 7.70
CA PHE A 265 -4.92 -15.92 7.71
C PHE A 265 -6.06 -15.14 8.36
N GLY A 266 -5.75 -14.24 9.31
CA GLY A 266 -6.76 -13.51 10.09
C GLY A 266 -6.63 -12.00 10.00
N THR A 267 -7.74 -11.29 9.81
CA THR A 267 -7.81 -9.81 9.84
C THR A 267 -8.99 -9.33 10.68
N GLU A 268 -8.86 -8.14 11.29
CA GLU A 268 -10.01 -7.40 11.82
C GLU A 268 -10.60 -6.50 10.73
N ALA A 269 -11.89 -6.18 10.84
CA ALA A 269 -12.55 -5.15 10.05
C ALA A 269 -13.52 -4.37 10.94
N LYS A 270 -13.64 -3.08 10.69
CA LYS A 270 -14.47 -2.15 11.46
C LYS A 270 -15.68 -1.73 10.63
N SER A 271 -16.86 -1.87 11.22
CA SER A 271 -18.06 -1.17 10.78
C SER A 271 -18.33 0.02 11.72
N ASP A 272 -19.33 0.82 11.40
CA ASP A 272 -19.78 1.91 12.28
C ASP A 272 -20.36 1.40 13.62
N GLU A 273 -20.76 0.12 13.68
CA GLU A 273 -21.46 -0.48 14.81
C GLU A 273 -20.56 -1.40 15.65
N GLU A 274 -19.62 -2.14 15.03
CA GLU A 274 -18.82 -3.17 15.71
C GLU A 274 -17.50 -3.52 14.98
N THR A 275 -16.60 -4.24 15.67
CA THR A 275 -15.42 -4.86 15.05
C THR A 275 -15.70 -6.33 14.79
N LYS A 276 -15.50 -6.75 13.53
CA LYS A 276 -15.64 -8.14 13.08
C LYS A 276 -14.28 -8.74 12.74
N TYR A 277 -14.17 -10.05 12.85
CA TYR A 277 -12.93 -10.78 12.59
C TYR A 277 -13.15 -11.81 11.49
N PHE A 278 -12.21 -11.87 10.54
CA PHE A 278 -12.32 -12.75 9.38
C PHE A 278 -11.09 -13.63 9.27
N PHE A 279 -11.33 -14.93 9.06
CA PHE A 279 -10.30 -15.95 8.96
C PHE A 279 -10.44 -16.72 7.66
N MET A 280 -9.41 -16.70 6.83
CA MET A 280 -9.32 -17.48 5.58
C MET A 280 -8.41 -18.67 5.80
N LYS A 281 -8.97 -19.88 5.78
CA LYS A 281 -8.22 -21.14 5.86
C LYS A 281 -7.89 -21.62 4.47
N VAL A 282 -6.61 -21.68 4.12
CA VAL A 282 -6.11 -22.12 2.81
C VAL A 282 -5.55 -23.53 2.91
N HIS A 283 -6.04 -24.41 2.06
CA HIS A 283 -5.64 -25.81 1.97
C HIS A 283 -4.39 -25.99 1.08
N PRO A 284 -3.66 -27.12 1.19
CA PRO A 284 -2.46 -27.41 0.39
C PRO A 284 -2.64 -27.35 -1.14
N ASP A 285 -3.87 -27.44 -1.64
CA ASP A 285 -4.19 -27.37 -3.06
C ASP A 285 -4.65 -25.98 -3.54
N GLY A 286 -4.63 -24.98 -2.64
CA GLY A 286 -5.06 -23.61 -2.90
C GLY A 286 -6.57 -23.36 -2.81
N SER A 287 -7.38 -24.38 -2.50
CA SER A 287 -8.77 -24.16 -2.09
C SER A 287 -8.81 -23.50 -0.71
N PHE A 288 -9.91 -22.82 -0.39
CA PHE A 288 -10.03 -22.11 0.88
C PHE A 288 -11.47 -21.93 1.34
N ASP A 289 -11.61 -21.75 2.65
CA ASP A 289 -12.83 -21.34 3.33
C ASP A 289 -12.61 -20.01 4.06
N ILE A 290 -13.65 -19.17 4.16
CA ILE A 290 -13.61 -17.94 4.95
C ILE A 290 -14.69 -18.01 6.03
N GLN A 291 -14.29 -17.72 7.27
CA GLN A 291 -15.18 -17.66 8.42
C GLN A 291 -15.17 -16.27 9.06
N GLU A 292 -16.36 -15.78 9.39
CA GLU A 292 -16.58 -14.58 10.23
C GLU A 292 -16.67 -14.98 11.71
N GLN A 293 -16.13 -14.13 12.57
CA GLN A 293 -16.09 -14.30 14.02
C GLN A 293 -16.41 -12.97 14.71
N GLU A 294 -17.18 -13.06 15.79
CA GLU A 294 -17.44 -11.96 16.71
C GLU A 294 -16.67 -12.17 18.02
N PHE A 295 -16.36 -11.07 18.72
CA PHE A 295 -15.80 -11.20 20.05
C PHE A 295 -16.91 -11.59 21.04
N THR A 296 -16.89 -12.84 21.48
CA THR A 296 -17.80 -13.37 22.50
C THR A 296 -17.04 -14.09 23.60
N LEU A 297 -17.45 -13.86 24.85
CA LEU A 297 -16.87 -14.52 26.03
C LEU A 297 -17.39 -15.95 26.24
N PHE A 298 -18.43 -16.35 25.51
CA PHE A 298 -19.17 -17.59 25.77
C PHE A 298 -18.97 -18.67 24.71
N GLU A 299 -18.42 -18.33 23.55
CA GLU A 299 -18.14 -19.28 22.48
C GLU A 299 -16.63 -19.37 22.27
N MET A 300 -16.09 -20.57 22.46
CA MET A 300 -14.70 -20.87 22.14
C MET A 300 -14.64 -21.70 20.86
N ASN A 301 -13.92 -21.19 19.87
CA ASN A 301 -13.54 -21.92 18.66
C ASN A 301 -12.05 -21.79 18.39
N GLU A 302 -11.58 -22.38 17.28
CA GLU A 302 -10.16 -22.43 16.93
C GLU A 302 -9.49 -21.05 16.73
N TYR A 303 -10.29 -19.98 16.55
CA TYR A 303 -9.84 -18.62 16.33
C TYR A 303 -9.97 -17.71 17.56
N THR A 304 -10.42 -18.23 18.71
CA THR A 304 -10.60 -17.45 19.95
C THR A 304 -9.32 -16.69 20.35
N ASP A 305 -8.16 -17.35 20.34
CA ASP A 305 -6.88 -16.72 20.63
C ASP A 305 -6.52 -15.62 19.62
N CYS A 306 -6.89 -15.82 18.35
CA CYS A 306 -6.65 -14.82 17.31
C CYS A 306 -7.46 -13.55 17.57
N VAL A 307 -8.74 -13.69 17.94
CA VAL A 307 -9.59 -12.55 18.30
C VAL A 307 -9.04 -11.82 19.52
N ASN A 308 -8.64 -12.57 20.57
CA ASN A 308 -8.04 -11.99 21.76
C ASN A 308 -6.76 -11.19 21.46
N ILE A 309 -5.92 -11.64 20.52
CA ILE A 309 -4.72 -10.89 20.10
C ILE A 309 -5.09 -9.53 19.50
N PHE A 310 -6.14 -9.46 18.68
CA PHE A 310 -6.61 -8.17 18.13
C PHE A 310 -7.14 -7.24 19.23
N GLU A 311 -7.97 -7.75 20.14
CA GLU A 311 -8.52 -6.94 21.24
C GLU A 311 -7.42 -6.45 22.19
N ASP A 312 -6.49 -7.33 22.57
CA ASP A 312 -5.32 -6.97 23.38
C ASP A 312 -4.49 -5.86 22.72
N ALA A 313 -4.26 -5.95 21.42
CA ALA A 313 -3.50 -4.95 20.68
C ALA A 313 -4.14 -3.56 20.77
N LYS A 314 -5.48 -3.46 20.70
CA LYS A 314 -6.20 -2.19 20.87
C LYS A 314 -5.92 -1.57 22.24
N THR A 315 -5.94 -2.37 23.30
CA THR A 315 -5.67 -1.89 24.67
C THR A 315 -4.22 -1.41 24.85
N LYS A 316 -3.28 -2.05 24.17
CA LYS A 316 -1.85 -1.73 24.21
C LYS A 316 -1.44 -0.61 23.25
N GLY A 317 -2.36 -0.15 22.39
CA GLY A 317 -2.08 0.83 21.34
C GLY A 317 -1.19 0.27 20.21
N GLU A 318 -1.15 -1.05 20.05
CA GLU A 318 -0.41 -1.73 19.00
C GLU A 318 -1.25 -1.83 17.72
N THR A 319 -0.60 -1.82 16.56
CA THR A 319 -1.28 -1.99 15.27
C THR A 319 -0.96 -3.36 14.68
N VAL A 320 -1.88 -4.32 14.86
CA VAL A 320 -1.81 -5.63 14.19
C VAL A 320 -2.28 -5.48 12.74
N LYS A 321 -1.52 -6.06 11.81
CA LYS A 321 -1.82 -6.04 10.36
C LYS A 321 -2.36 -7.37 9.84
N GLY A 322 -2.19 -8.43 10.59
CA GLY A 322 -2.68 -9.74 10.23
C GLY A 322 -2.12 -10.82 11.14
N LEU A 323 -2.84 -11.93 11.21
CA LEU A 323 -2.46 -13.13 11.92
C LEU A 323 -2.26 -14.28 10.93
N ILE A 324 -1.32 -15.16 11.22
CA ILE A 324 -1.11 -16.40 10.49
C ILE A 324 -1.15 -17.52 11.52
N ARG A 325 -2.01 -18.51 11.31
CA ARG A 325 -2.19 -19.65 12.19
C ARG A 325 -2.02 -20.94 11.39
N ASP A 326 -1.20 -21.86 11.86
CA ASP A 326 -1.10 -23.20 11.24
C ASP A 326 -2.11 -24.19 11.83
N GLU A 327 -2.13 -25.40 11.27
CA GLU A 327 -2.99 -26.50 11.71
C GLU A 327 -2.74 -26.90 13.18
N GLN A 328 -1.53 -26.66 13.71
CA GLN A 328 -1.15 -26.95 15.10
C GLN A 328 -1.62 -25.86 16.07
N GLY A 329 -2.22 -24.79 15.57
CA GLY A 329 -2.70 -23.66 16.37
C GLY A 329 -1.60 -22.66 16.78
N ARG A 330 -0.39 -22.77 16.22
CA ARG A 330 0.66 -21.78 16.44
C ARG A 330 0.31 -20.51 15.67
N ILE A 331 0.39 -19.37 16.34
CA ILE A 331 0.01 -18.07 15.75
C ILE A 331 1.26 -17.20 15.58
N ASN A 332 1.42 -16.62 14.41
CA ASN A 332 2.37 -15.54 14.12
C ASN A 332 1.59 -14.24 13.90
N VAL A 333 2.03 -13.18 14.58
CA VAL A 333 1.38 -11.87 14.59
C VAL A 333 2.23 -10.90 13.78
N ILE A 334 1.65 -10.27 12.75
CA ILE A 334 2.31 -9.22 11.97
C ILE A 334 1.89 -7.86 12.55
N LYS A 335 2.86 -7.04 12.97
CA LYS A 335 2.61 -5.72 13.57
C LYS A 335 3.29 -4.59 12.77
N ASP A 336 2.67 -3.42 12.81
CA ASP A 336 3.32 -2.16 12.44
C ASP A 336 4.30 -1.74 13.54
N THR A 337 5.52 -1.37 13.16
CA THR A 337 6.50 -0.81 14.11
C THR A 337 6.46 0.72 14.11
N GLY A 338 5.85 1.34 13.09
CA GLY A 338 5.95 2.78 12.86
C GLY A 338 7.33 3.25 12.36
N ILE A 339 8.27 2.32 12.14
CA ILE A 339 9.63 2.60 11.66
C ILE A 339 9.67 2.45 10.14
N ILE A 340 10.47 3.29 9.49
CA ILE A 340 10.77 3.21 8.06
C ILE A 340 12.26 2.99 7.83
N THR A 341 12.62 2.40 6.71
CA THR A 341 14.02 2.25 6.32
C THR A 341 14.61 3.55 5.77
N LEU A 342 15.94 3.68 5.83
CA LEU A 342 16.69 4.80 5.26
C LEU A 342 17.83 4.27 4.38
N PRO A 343 18.07 4.84 3.19
CA PRO A 343 19.22 4.48 2.35
C PRO A 343 20.52 5.08 2.93
N GLU A 344 21.65 4.80 2.29
CA GLU A 344 22.96 5.42 2.57
C GLU A 344 22.98 6.90 2.15
N ALA A 345 22.15 7.71 2.82
CA ALA A 345 21.75 9.03 2.37
C ALA A 345 22.91 10.03 2.32
N LYS A 346 23.85 9.95 3.27
CA LYS A 346 25.05 10.79 3.30
C LYS A 346 25.93 10.50 2.08
N VAL A 347 26.20 9.22 1.81
CA VAL A 347 27.01 8.79 0.67
C VAL A 347 26.35 9.17 -0.66
N ILE A 348 25.04 8.97 -0.79
CA ILE A 348 24.27 9.39 -1.97
C ILE A 348 24.43 10.90 -2.21
N LYS A 349 24.31 11.72 -1.15
CA LYS A 349 24.47 13.18 -1.26
C LYS A 349 25.86 13.56 -1.76
N GLU A 350 26.90 12.98 -1.18
CA GLU A 350 28.30 13.23 -1.56
C GLU A 350 28.58 12.87 -3.02
N LEU A 351 28.11 11.70 -3.46
CA LEU A 351 28.23 11.28 -4.86
C LEU A 351 27.52 12.25 -5.81
N LEU A 352 26.29 12.65 -5.48
CA LEU A 352 25.53 13.60 -6.31
C LEU A 352 26.20 14.99 -6.36
N ALA A 353 26.74 15.48 -5.24
CA ALA A 353 27.48 16.74 -5.17
C ALA A 353 28.79 16.70 -5.99
N SER A 354 29.41 15.52 -6.11
CA SER A 354 30.57 15.30 -6.99
C SER A 354 30.21 15.22 -8.49
N GLY A 355 28.92 15.28 -8.85
CA GLY A 355 28.42 15.13 -10.20
C GLY A 355 28.18 13.68 -10.64
N ASP A 356 28.34 12.71 -9.73
CA ASP A 356 28.14 11.31 -10.03
C ASP A 356 26.68 10.90 -9.86
N THR A 357 25.98 10.80 -10.99
CA THR A 357 24.57 10.38 -11.03
C THR A 357 24.40 8.89 -11.29
N LYS A 358 25.45 8.08 -11.44
CA LYS A 358 25.33 6.66 -11.84
C LYS A 358 25.11 5.76 -10.62
N LEU A 359 24.01 5.98 -9.90
CA LEU A 359 23.73 5.29 -8.63
C LEU A 359 22.86 4.03 -8.76
N ARG A 360 22.26 3.78 -9.94
CA ARG A 360 21.35 2.63 -10.19
C ARG A 360 22.03 1.37 -10.72
N GLY A 361 23.34 1.39 -10.92
CA GLY A 361 24.10 0.21 -11.33
C GLY A 361 23.96 -0.90 -10.28
N LYS A 362 23.98 -2.17 -10.69
CA LYS A 362 23.70 -3.32 -9.80
C LYS A 362 24.45 -3.26 -8.47
N GLU A 363 25.75 -3.00 -8.51
CA GLU A 363 26.63 -2.91 -7.33
C GLU A 363 26.25 -1.72 -6.44
N ARG A 364 26.32 -0.50 -6.99
CA ARG A 364 25.97 0.74 -6.27
C ARG A 364 24.56 0.77 -5.71
N ARG A 365 23.61 0.13 -6.41
CA ARG A 365 22.24 0.02 -5.93
C ARG A 365 22.17 -0.83 -4.67
N GLU A 366 22.90 -1.94 -4.62
CA GLU A 366 22.94 -2.77 -3.42
C GLU A 366 23.70 -2.05 -2.29
N GLU A 367 24.79 -1.36 -2.60
CA GLU A 367 25.54 -0.58 -1.62
C GLU A 367 24.72 0.56 -1.01
N LEU A 368 24.05 1.37 -1.84
CA LEU A 368 23.47 2.64 -1.42
C LEU A 368 21.98 2.55 -1.06
N LEU A 369 21.26 1.62 -1.68
CA LEU A 369 19.80 1.60 -1.68
C LEU A 369 19.23 0.29 -1.13
N SER A 370 20.08 -0.63 -0.67
CA SER A 370 19.70 -1.95 -0.16
C SER A 370 18.46 -1.93 0.76
N SER A 371 18.43 -1.01 1.73
CA SER A 371 17.32 -0.84 2.69
C SER A 371 16.00 -0.38 2.08
N CYS A 372 16.00 0.06 0.82
CA CYS A 372 14.83 0.54 0.09
C CYS A 372 14.30 -0.48 -0.93
N LEU A 373 14.90 -1.68 -0.99
CA LEU A 373 14.69 -2.61 -2.09
C LEU A 373 14.23 -4.00 -1.65
N ASP A 374 13.48 -4.63 -2.55
CA ASP A 374 13.08 -6.05 -2.47
C ASP A 374 12.41 -6.42 -1.13
N ILE A 375 12.48 -7.70 -0.73
CA ILE A 375 12.04 -8.18 0.59
C ILE A 375 13.28 -8.55 1.39
N LYS A 376 13.42 -7.93 2.56
CA LYS A 376 14.57 -8.13 3.44
C LYS A 376 14.11 -8.34 4.87
N THR A 377 14.89 -9.10 5.62
CA THR A 377 14.61 -9.44 7.01
C THR A 377 15.83 -9.16 7.89
N TYR A 378 15.57 -8.85 9.16
CA TYR A 378 16.58 -8.79 10.20
C TYR A 378 16.02 -9.34 11.51
N MET A 379 16.89 -9.68 12.44
CA MET A 379 16.52 -10.16 13.77
C MET A 379 16.99 -9.15 14.81
N GLU A 380 16.12 -8.84 15.76
CA GLU A 380 16.43 -7.96 16.89
C GLU A 380 15.64 -8.44 18.11
N ASP A 381 16.31 -8.61 19.26
CA ASP A 381 15.72 -9.07 20.52
C ASP A 381 14.85 -10.34 20.41
N GLY A 382 15.28 -11.29 19.58
CA GLY A 382 14.57 -12.55 19.35
C GLY A 382 13.30 -12.43 18.50
N LYS A 383 13.00 -11.24 17.97
CA LYS A 383 11.90 -10.98 17.03
C LYS A 383 12.42 -10.88 15.61
N GLN A 384 11.59 -11.28 14.65
CA GLN A 384 11.89 -11.13 13.23
C GLN A 384 11.24 -9.87 12.71
N PHE A 385 12.02 -9.07 12.00
CA PHE A 385 11.56 -7.88 11.32
C PHE A 385 11.73 -8.05 9.82
N TYR A 386 10.84 -7.41 9.06
CA TYR A 386 10.95 -7.38 7.61
C TYR A 386 10.48 -6.05 7.05
N TYR A 387 10.92 -5.75 5.84
CA TYR A 387 10.42 -4.63 5.07
C TYR A 387 10.36 -5.01 3.59
N VAL A 388 9.45 -4.34 2.89
CA VAL A 388 9.21 -4.56 1.46
C VAL A 388 9.40 -3.24 0.73
N GLY A 389 10.46 -3.17 -0.06
CA GLY A 389 10.90 -2.00 -0.81
C GLY A 389 10.45 -2.02 -2.27
N THR A 390 11.06 -1.11 -3.05
CA THR A 390 10.89 -1.09 -4.51
C THR A 390 11.66 -2.25 -5.13
N ILE A 391 11.16 -2.81 -6.24
CA ILE A 391 11.93 -3.77 -7.03
C ILE A 391 13.23 -3.10 -7.49
N GLY A 392 14.38 -3.64 -7.08
CA GLY A 392 15.67 -3.01 -7.41
C GLY A 392 15.95 -2.96 -8.90
N GLU A 393 15.67 -4.06 -9.60
CA GLU A 393 15.91 -4.14 -11.04
C GLU A 393 15.01 -3.20 -11.84
N GLY A 394 15.61 -2.40 -12.72
CA GLY A 394 14.86 -1.41 -13.50
C GLY A 394 14.30 -0.25 -12.69
N MET A 395 14.67 -0.11 -11.41
CA MET A 395 14.10 0.92 -10.52
C MET A 395 14.23 2.34 -11.11
N ARG A 396 13.23 3.16 -10.82
CA ARG A 396 13.23 4.60 -11.16
C ARG A 396 14.10 5.39 -10.16
N TRP A 397 14.51 6.59 -10.53
CA TRP A 397 15.25 7.52 -9.66
C TRP A 397 14.45 8.01 -8.46
N LYS A 398 13.12 7.95 -8.56
CA LYS A 398 12.17 8.42 -7.55
C LYS A 398 11.57 7.22 -6.83
N ILE A 399 11.74 7.19 -5.52
CA ILE A 399 11.03 6.29 -4.60
C ILE A 399 9.97 7.13 -3.88
N PRO A 400 8.67 6.96 -4.19
CA PRO A 400 7.62 7.82 -3.63
C PRO A 400 7.44 7.65 -2.11
N ARG A 401 7.54 6.42 -1.61
CA ARG A 401 7.25 6.05 -0.20
C ARG A 401 8.37 5.19 0.36
N ALA A 402 8.67 5.37 1.64
CA ALA A 402 9.64 4.54 2.34
C ALA A 402 9.10 3.11 2.53
N ALA A 403 10.01 2.15 2.66
CA ALA A 403 9.61 0.82 3.11
C ALA A 403 9.30 0.88 4.61
N ASN A 404 8.10 0.45 4.99
CA ASN A 404 7.73 0.35 6.40
C ASN A 404 8.29 -0.96 6.95
N VAL A 405 8.89 -0.88 8.13
CA VAL A 405 9.34 -2.05 8.86
C VAL A 405 8.15 -2.67 9.59
N ARG A 406 8.08 -3.98 9.54
CA ARG A 406 7.06 -4.81 10.19
C ARG A 406 7.75 -5.76 11.15
N CYS A 407 7.11 -6.02 12.28
CA CYS A 407 7.54 -7.03 13.23
C CYS A 407 6.68 -8.28 13.05
N ILE A 408 7.31 -9.45 13.13
CA ILE A 408 6.64 -10.74 13.22
C ILE A 408 7.10 -11.43 14.49
N GLU A 409 6.12 -11.79 15.31
CA GLU A 409 6.36 -12.50 16.56
C GLU A 409 5.42 -13.69 16.69
N GLY A 410 5.93 -14.76 17.30
CA GLY A 410 5.10 -15.90 17.68
C GLY A 410 4.30 -15.57 18.93
N TYR A 411 2.98 -15.76 18.87
CA TYR A 411 2.14 -15.68 20.05
C TYR A 411 2.56 -16.78 21.04
N GLN A 412 2.68 -16.42 22.33
CA GLN A 412 3.13 -17.32 23.40
C GLN A 412 4.44 -18.08 23.09
N GLY A 413 5.37 -17.44 22.36
CA GLY A 413 6.67 -18.03 22.03
C GLY A 413 6.61 -19.09 20.93
N ALA A 414 5.53 -19.13 20.14
CA ALA A 414 5.41 -20.01 18.99
C ALA A 414 6.56 -19.79 17.99
N SER A 415 6.99 -20.86 17.32
CA SER A 415 7.98 -20.77 16.25
C SER A 415 7.45 -19.93 15.07
N LEU A 416 8.34 -19.19 14.43
CA LEU A 416 8.00 -18.45 13.23
C LEU A 416 7.88 -19.39 12.02
N MET A 417 6.80 -19.25 11.26
CA MET A 417 6.54 -19.98 10.01
C MET A 417 6.60 -19.06 8.78
N PHE A 418 6.81 -17.76 9.00
CA PHE A 418 6.75 -16.73 7.98
C PHE A 418 7.69 -16.97 6.80
N ASP A 419 8.87 -17.54 7.03
CA ASP A 419 9.86 -17.79 5.98
C ASP A 419 9.31 -18.67 4.85
N LYS A 420 8.43 -19.63 5.17
CA LYS A 420 7.76 -20.48 4.17
C LYS A 420 6.71 -19.73 3.35
N LEU A 421 6.17 -18.66 3.91
CA LEU A 421 5.08 -17.86 3.32
C LEU A 421 5.60 -16.65 2.55
N LEU A 422 6.87 -16.30 2.70
CA LEU A 422 7.47 -15.20 1.97
C LEU A 422 7.31 -15.26 0.43
N PRO A 423 7.28 -16.42 -0.26
CA PRO A 423 6.95 -16.48 -1.68
C PRO A 423 5.56 -15.91 -2.02
N THR A 424 4.61 -15.96 -1.09
CA THR A 424 3.26 -15.38 -1.25
C THR A 424 3.24 -13.84 -1.21
N MET A 425 4.38 -13.21 -0.90
CA MET A 425 4.57 -11.75 -0.95
C MET A 425 5.29 -11.30 -2.22
N ASN A 426 5.97 -12.23 -2.88
CA ASN A 426 6.70 -12.01 -4.13
C ASN A 426 5.83 -12.41 -5.34
N VAL A 427 4.67 -11.76 -5.46
CA VAL A 427 3.69 -11.98 -6.54
C VAL A 427 3.26 -10.64 -7.13
N THR A 428 2.92 -10.60 -8.42
CA THR A 428 2.54 -9.35 -9.12
C THR A 428 1.05 -9.14 -9.32
N PHE A 429 0.25 -10.19 -9.15
CA PHE A 429 -1.20 -10.08 -9.36
C PHE A 429 -1.91 -9.28 -8.26
N VAL A 430 -1.26 -9.09 -7.10
CA VAL A 430 -1.81 -8.28 -6.00
C VAL A 430 -1.56 -6.79 -6.19
N HIS A 431 -0.37 -6.45 -6.69
CA HIS A 431 0.02 -5.08 -6.95
C HIS A 431 0.90 -5.06 -8.18
N ASN A 432 0.33 -4.65 -9.31
CA ASN A 432 1.02 -4.76 -10.59
C ASN A 432 2.35 -3.98 -10.57
N GLY A 433 3.45 -4.66 -10.87
CA GLY A 433 4.79 -4.09 -10.85
C GLY A 433 5.35 -3.74 -9.47
N GLN A 434 4.75 -4.21 -8.36
CA GLN A 434 5.26 -4.03 -7.00
C GLN A 434 5.20 -5.33 -6.19
N LEU A 435 5.96 -5.38 -5.10
CA LEU A 435 5.93 -6.47 -4.13
C LEU A 435 4.83 -6.23 -3.10
N THR A 436 4.29 -7.30 -2.52
CA THR A 436 3.22 -7.20 -1.52
C THR A 436 3.81 -7.17 -0.11
N VAL A 437 3.31 -6.28 0.75
CA VAL A 437 3.79 -6.11 2.14
C VAL A 437 3.27 -7.20 3.10
N LEU A 438 2.20 -7.89 2.71
CA LEU A 438 1.59 -9.00 3.44
C LEU A 438 1.41 -10.18 2.47
N PRO A 439 1.37 -11.43 2.94
CA PRO A 439 0.95 -12.58 2.14
C PRO A 439 -0.32 -12.28 1.32
N PHE A 440 -0.36 -12.66 0.05
CA PHE A 440 -1.52 -12.35 -0.80
C PHE A 440 -2.88 -12.87 -0.30
N PRO A 441 -3.01 -13.92 0.54
CA PRO A 441 -4.30 -14.28 1.15
C PRO A 441 -4.97 -13.11 1.91
N PHE A 442 -4.19 -12.18 2.46
CA PHE A 442 -4.75 -10.95 3.05
C PHE A 442 -5.42 -10.03 2.02
N LYS A 443 -5.02 -10.08 0.75
CA LYS A 443 -5.72 -9.37 -0.34
C LYS A 443 -7.10 -10.00 -0.58
N TYR A 444 -7.21 -11.32 -0.58
CA TYR A 444 -8.47 -12.05 -0.72
C TYR A 444 -9.42 -11.71 0.44
N LEU A 445 -8.93 -11.77 1.68
CA LEU A 445 -9.69 -11.34 2.85
C LEU A 445 -10.19 -9.89 2.71
N ARG A 446 -9.33 -8.95 2.30
CA ARG A 446 -9.75 -7.55 2.11
C ARG A 446 -10.83 -7.41 1.04
N GLU A 447 -10.72 -8.13 -0.08
CA GLU A 447 -11.75 -8.07 -1.11
C GLU A 447 -13.05 -8.75 -0.65
N TYR A 448 -12.98 -9.86 0.09
CA TYR A 448 -14.15 -10.50 0.70
C TYR A 448 -14.88 -9.55 1.65
N VAL A 449 -14.16 -8.88 2.54
CA VAL A 449 -14.75 -7.95 3.51
C VAL A 449 -15.38 -6.73 2.81
N LYS A 450 -14.79 -6.24 1.71
CA LYS A 450 -15.42 -5.19 0.90
C LYS A 450 -16.75 -5.63 0.28
N LEU A 451 -16.87 -6.89 -0.14
CA LEU A 451 -18.15 -7.43 -0.65
C LEU A 451 -19.25 -7.42 0.43
N LEU A 452 -18.86 -7.45 1.71
CA LEU A 452 -19.78 -7.33 2.85
C LEU A 452 -20.04 -5.86 3.26
N ASN A 453 -19.49 -4.88 2.54
CA ASN A 453 -19.55 -3.44 2.86
C ASN A 453 -18.97 -3.07 4.24
N VAL A 454 -17.90 -3.74 4.66
CA VAL A 454 -17.17 -3.45 5.91
C VAL A 454 -15.75 -2.92 5.60
N VAL A 455 -15.16 -2.10 6.47
CA VAL A 455 -13.84 -1.47 6.25
C VAL A 455 -12.74 -2.24 6.99
N VAL A 456 -11.71 -2.72 6.27
CA VAL A 456 -10.54 -3.42 6.84
C VAL A 456 -9.41 -2.46 7.20
#